data_AF-A0A1N7SSY4-F1
#
_entry.id   AF-A0A1N7SSY4-F1
#
_cell.length_a   1.000
_cell.length_b   1.000
_cell.length_c   1.000
_cell.angle_alpha   90.00
_cell.angle_beta   90.00
_cell.angle_gamma   90.00
#
_symmetry.space_group_name_H-M   'P 1'
#
loop_
_entity.id
_entity.type
_entity.pdbx_description
1 polymer ?
#
loop_
_entity_poly.entity_id
_entity_poly.type
_entity_poly.pdbx_seq_one_letter_code
_entity_poly.pdbx_strand_id
1 'polypeptide(L)'
;MNALFFVMGCVDGRLVLTLEETADMLGMALQTAYNQIDAGTFPIPLRKNGRKWVADARDIAEYLDLMRKEAREAHDALKRKLAA
;
A
#
# COMPACT_ATOMS: atom_id res chain seq x y z
N MET A 1 6.02 10.17 -11.81
CA MET A 1 4.56 10.18 -11.61
C MET A 1 4.30 9.57 -10.24
N ASN A 2 3.66 10.31 -9.35
CA ASN A 2 3.22 9.79 -8.04
C ASN A 2 2.11 8.74 -8.29
N ALA A 3 2.12 7.63 -7.56
CA ALA A 3 1.10 6.57 -7.67
C ALA A 3 -0.32 7.06 -7.38
N LEU A 4 -0.50 8.23 -6.75
CA LEU A 4 -1.79 8.81 -6.38
C LEU A 4 -2.77 8.90 -7.54
N PHE A 5 -2.33 9.30 -8.73
CA PHE A 5 -3.21 9.38 -9.89
C PHE A 5 -3.78 8.02 -10.30
N PHE A 6 -2.97 6.96 -10.15
CA PHE A 6 -3.43 5.59 -10.41
C PHE A 6 -4.40 5.13 -9.33
N VAL A 7 -4.04 5.31 -8.05
CA VAL A 7 -4.91 4.95 -6.93
C VAL A 7 -6.27 5.63 -7.06
N MET A 8 -6.29 6.95 -7.30
CA MET A 8 -7.54 7.71 -7.49
C MET A 8 -8.34 7.22 -8.70
N GLY A 9 -7.68 6.83 -9.80
CA GLY A 9 -8.34 6.26 -10.97
C GLY A 9 -8.99 4.90 -10.71
N CYS A 10 -8.42 4.08 -9.83
CA CYS A 10 -8.96 2.77 -9.46
C CYS A 10 -10.15 2.83 -8.51
N VAL A 11 -10.37 3.97 -7.83
CA VAL A 11 -11.41 4.11 -6.80
C VAL A 11 -12.39 5.25 -7.07
N ASP A 12 -12.51 5.66 -8.34
CA ASP A 12 -13.44 6.70 -8.80
C ASP A 12 -13.26 8.04 -8.07
N GLY A 13 -12.01 8.41 -7.77
CA GLY A 13 -11.65 9.67 -7.11
C GLY A 13 -11.96 9.73 -5.61
N ARG A 14 -12.38 8.63 -4.99
CA ARG A 14 -12.60 8.58 -3.53
C ARG A 14 -11.27 8.67 -2.77
N LEU A 15 -11.23 9.53 -1.76
CA LEU A 15 -10.05 9.68 -0.89
C LEU A 15 -10.02 8.68 0.27
N VAL A 16 -11.15 8.08 0.61
CA VAL A 16 -11.28 7.19 1.77
C VAL A 16 -11.66 5.80 1.30
N LEU A 17 -10.78 4.84 1.56
CA LEU A 17 -10.96 3.46 1.16
C LEU A 17 -11.25 2.59 2.39
N THR A 18 -12.06 1.57 2.19
CA THR A 18 -12.27 0.52 3.17
C THR A 18 -11.01 -0.35 3.33
N LEU A 19 -10.92 -1.10 4.43
CA LEU A 19 -9.81 -2.04 4.61
C LEU A 19 -9.73 -3.10 3.52
N GLU A 20 -10.87 -3.54 2.98
CA GLU A 20 -10.93 -4.51 1.88
C GLU A 20 -10.30 -3.94 0.60
N GLU A 21 -10.76 -2.77 0.16
CA GLU A 21 -10.17 -2.08 -1.00
C GLU A 21 -8.68 -1.77 -0.79
N THR A 22 -8.31 -1.40 0.44
CA THR A 22 -6.91 -1.16 0.80
C THR A 22 -6.08 -2.44 0.68
N ALA A 23 -6.56 -3.55 1.24
CA ALA A 23 -5.87 -4.84 1.18
C ALA A 23 -5.71 -5.33 -0.26
N ASP A 24 -6.74 -5.19 -1.08
CA ASP A 24 -6.71 -5.54 -2.51
C ASP A 24 -5.67 -4.70 -3.26
N MET A 25 -5.63 -3.38 -3.02
CA MET A 25 -4.65 -2.47 -3.64
C MET A 25 -3.21 -2.78 -3.22
N LEU A 26 -3.01 -3.26 -1.98
CA LEU A 26 -1.71 -3.69 -1.48
C LEU A 26 -1.37 -5.14 -1.85
N GLY A 27 -2.26 -5.85 -2.54
CA GLY A 27 -2.04 -7.24 -2.95
C GLY A 27 -2.00 -8.23 -1.78
N MET A 28 -2.69 -7.95 -0.68
CA MET A 28 -2.75 -8.82 0.49
C MET A 28 -4.17 -9.30 0.77
N ALA A 29 -4.29 -10.49 1.35
CA ALA A 29 -5.59 -10.99 1.79
C ALA A 29 -6.15 -10.15 2.94
N LEU A 30 -7.47 -9.92 2.95
CA LEU A 30 -8.15 -9.15 4.01
C LEU A 30 -7.87 -9.68 5.42
N GLN A 31 -7.80 -11.01 5.59
CA GLN A 31 -7.46 -11.60 6.89
C GLN A 31 -6.03 -11.25 7.33
N THR A 32 -5.08 -11.23 6.40
CA THR A 32 -3.70 -10.81 6.67
C THR A 32 -3.66 -9.35 7.11
N ALA A 33 -4.46 -8.48 6.47
CA ALA A 33 -4.59 -7.09 6.88
C ALA A 33 -5.09 -6.97 8.33
N TYR A 34 -6.14 -7.70 8.71
CA TYR A 34 -6.62 -7.72 10.10
C TYR A 34 -5.56 -8.21 11.09
N ASN A 35 -4.85 -9.29 10.75
CA ASN A 35 -3.79 -9.83 11.61
C ASN A 35 -2.64 -8.82 11.81
N GLN A 36 -2.27 -8.08 10.76
CA GLN A 36 -1.25 -7.02 10.86
C GLN A 36 -1.74 -5.83 11.67
N ILE A 37 -3.03 -5.47 11.57
CA ILE A 37 -3.61 -4.40 12.39
C ILE A 37 -3.57 -4.80 13.87
N ASP A 38 -3.99 -6.02 14.19
CA ASP A 38 -3.98 -6.56 15.56
C ASP A 38 -2.55 -6.62 16.12
N ALA A 39 -1.58 -7.00 15.28
CA ALA A 39 -0.16 -7.01 15.62
C ALA A 39 0.49 -5.60 15.65
N GLY A 40 -0.22 -4.55 15.22
CA GLY A 40 0.34 -3.19 15.10
C GLY A 40 1.41 -3.02 14.01
N THR A 41 1.43 -3.91 13.02
CA THR A 41 2.43 -3.96 11.94
C THR A 41 1.87 -3.60 10.56
N PHE A 42 0.63 -3.11 10.48
CA PHE A 42 0.04 -2.70 9.20
C PHE A 42 0.85 -1.54 8.60
N PRO A 43 1.21 -1.60 7.30
CA PRO A 43 2.29 -0.78 6.75
C PRO A 43 1.92 0.69 6.50
N ILE A 44 0.63 1.05 6.56
CA ILE A 44 0.16 2.41 6.32
C ILE A 44 -0.76 2.89 7.46
N PRO A 45 -0.88 4.20 7.68
CA PRO A 45 -1.81 4.75 8.66
C PRO A 45 -3.26 4.33 8.38
N LEU A 46 -3.94 3.86 9.43
CA LEU A 46 -5.37 3.57 9.40
C LEU A 46 -6.07 4.39 10.46
N ARG A 47 -7.33 4.74 10.19
CA ARG A 47 -8.23 5.32 11.19
C ARG A 47 -9.52 4.53 11.29
N LYS A 48 -10.21 4.67 12.42
CA LYS A 48 -11.56 4.16 12.59
C LYS A 48 -12.59 5.13 12.01
N ASN A 49 -13.50 4.61 11.20
CA ASN A 49 -14.74 5.27 10.83
C ASN A 49 -15.90 4.40 11.36
N GLY A 50 -16.40 4.75 12.54
CA GLY A 50 -17.27 3.87 13.33
C GLY A 50 -16.56 2.56 13.67
N ARG A 51 -17.14 1.42 13.28
CA ARG A 51 -16.54 0.10 13.51
C ARG A 51 -15.51 -0.31 12.44
N LYS A 52 -15.50 0.37 11.29
CA LYS A 52 -14.68 0.00 10.12
C LYS A 52 -13.30 0.67 10.18
N TRP A 53 -12.30 -0.05 9.70
CA TRP A 53 -10.98 0.51 9.40
C TRP A 53 -11.00 1.14 8.00
N VAL A 54 -10.40 2.33 7.88
CA VAL A 54 -10.28 3.04 6.60
C VAL A 54 -8.90 3.67 6.44
N ALA A 55 -8.45 3.76 5.19
CA ALA A 55 -7.19 4.37 4.78
C ALA A 55 -7.44 5.59 3.89
N ASP A 56 -6.45 6.49 3.82
CA ASP A 56 -6.44 7.56 2.83
C ASP A 56 -5.77 7.09 1.53
N ALA A 57 -6.32 7.47 0.38
CA ALA A 57 -5.77 7.14 -0.94
C ALA A 57 -4.32 7.64 -1.12
N ARG A 58 -3.95 8.75 -0.47
CA ARG A 58 -2.61 9.32 -0.52
C ARG A 58 -1.59 8.46 0.23
N ASP A 59 -1.97 7.95 1.40
CA ASP A 59 -1.09 7.06 2.18
C ASP A 59 -0.84 5.75 1.44
N ILE A 60 -1.88 5.20 0.79
CA ILE A 60 -1.74 4.01 -0.07
C ILE A 60 -0.77 4.29 -1.23
N ALA A 61 -0.93 5.45 -1.89
CA ALA A 61 -0.07 5.84 -3.00
C ALA A 61 1.40 6.00 -2.58
N GLU A 62 1.65 6.67 -1.45
CA GLU A 62 3.00 6.85 -0.92
C GLU A 62 3.67 5.51 -0.61
N TYR A 63 2.94 4.56 -0.04
CA TYR A 63 3.44 3.22 0.21
C TYR A 63 3.76 2.46 -1.08
N LEU A 64 2.89 2.53 -2.10
CA LEU A 64 3.16 1.90 -3.39
C LEU A 64 4.40 2.50 -4.09
N ASP A 65 4.60 3.82 -3.99
CA ASP A 65 5.79 4.47 -4.51
C ASP A 65 7.06 4.04 -3.76
N LEU A 66 6.99 3.86 -2.43
CA LEU A 66 8.08 3.32 -1.63
C LEU A 66 8.43 1.88 -2.06
N MET A 67 7.44 0.99 -2.13
CA MET A 67 7.62 -0.40 -2.57
C MET A 67 8.25 -0.49 -3.96
N ARG A 68 7.80 0.38 -4.89
CA ARG A 68 8.38 0.47 -6.23
C ARG A 68 9.85 0.92 -6.19
N LYS A 69 10.19 1.88 -5.34
CA LYS A 69 11.55 2.37 -5.17
C LYS A 69 12.47 1.27 -4.63
N GLU A 70 12.06 0.61 -3.54
CA GLU A 70 12.81 -0.49 -2.94
C GLU A 70 13.04 -1.65 -3.92
N ALA A 71 12.01 -2.02 -4.70
CA ALA A 71 12.14 -3.05 -5.73
C ALA A 71 13.18 -2.68 -6.81
N ARG A 72 13.24 -1.40 -7.22
CA ARG A 72 14.25 -0.93 -8.18
C ARG A 72 15.66 -0.99 -7.60
N GLU A 73 15.84 -0.54 -6.37
CA GLU A 73 17.13 -0.56 -5.69
C GLU A 73 17.64 -2.00 -5.52
N ALA A 74 16.76 -2.92 -5.11
CA ALA A 74 17.07 -4.34 -4.99
C ALA A 74 17.46 -4.96 -6.34
N HIS A 75 16.73 -4.64 -7.42
CA HIS A 75 17.03 -5.09 -8.76
C HIS A 75 18.40 -4.59 -9.25
N ASP A 76 18.72 -3.31 -9.03
CA ASP A 76 20.00 -2.73 -9.44
C ASP A 76 21.17 -3.32 -8.64
N ALA A 77 20.98 -3.57 -7.35
CA ALA A 77 21.97 -4.27 -6.52
C ALA A 77 22.23 -5.69 -7.02
N LEU A 78 21.17 -6.43 -7.39
CA LEU A 78 21.30 -7.76 -7.98
C LEU A 78 22.07 -7.71 -9.32
N LYS A 79 21.73 -6.77 -10.20
CA LYS A 79 22.40 -6.61 -11.49
C LYS A 79 23.90 -6.33 -11.33
N ARG A 80 24.29 -5.51 -10.35
CA ARG A 80 25.71 -5.24 -10.04
C ARG A 80 26.45 -6.48 -9.56
N LYS A 81 25.82 -7.28 -8.69
CA LYS A 81 26.41 -8.55 -8.20
C LYS A 81 26.64 -9.56 -9.32
N LEU A 82 25.75 -9.61 -10.30
CA LEU A 82 25.86 -10.56 -11.43
C LEU A 82 26.87 -10.12 -12.51
N ALA A 83 27.24 -8.83 -12.53
CA ALA A 83 28.21 -8.28 -13.47
C ALA A 83 29.65 -8.27 -12.93
N ALA A 84 29.86 -8.68 -11.68
CA ALA A 84 31.15 -8.81 -11.00
C ALA A 84 31.56 -10.28 -10.93
#